data_AF-A0A119CZC8-F1
#
_entry.id   AF-A0A119CZC8-F1
#
_cell.length_a   1.000
_cell.length_b   1.000
_cell.length_c   1.000
_cell.angle_alpha   90.00
_cell.angle_beta   90.00
_cell.angle_gamma   90.00
#
_symmetry.space_group_name_H-M   'P 1'
#
loop_
_entity.id
_entity.type
_entity.pdbx_description
1 polymer ?
#
loop_
_entity_poly.entity_id
_entity_poly.type
_entity_poly.pdbx_seq_one_letter_code
_entity_poly.pdbx_strand_id
1 'polypeptide(L)'
;MQSTILPLLLLASFATIAAPLNYNGTAHVIEGQATVTKANLFTCQHGQSRSSPIGVKTDNGQEFIVPASVQYQQQYFTADLYNECSGITPASINEVDLSSVPVIEVDKDGEIVTGYIFADNYFELFINGKLIGVDPIPFTPFNSNIVRFKVKKPYDIAIKVVDWEESSGLGTENNRGKKYHPGDGGLIASFSDGTVTNADWSAQTFYTAPIYDLSCATEVGQQRLTKSCNTEGRDSYDKAYSLHWQIPQDWPTNNEYVSWPKSVEFTEQEIGVDNKKAYMNFQQQFSGAGAAFIWSSNVILDNLVLFRYHVK
;
A
#
# COMPACT_ATOMS: atom_id res chain seq x y z
N MET A 1 -3.83 78.81 -17.76
CA MET A 1 -4.00 77.92 -16.60
C MET A 1 -4.14 76.50 -17.14
N GLN A 2 -3.07 75.71 -17.05
CA GLN A 2 -3.05 74.30 -17.47
C GLN A 2 -3.85 73.48 -16.45
N SER A 3 -4.80 72.67 -16.93
CA SER A 3 -5.48 71.65 -16.13
C SER A 3 -4.99 70.28 -16.61
N THR A 4 -4.29 69.60 -15.73
CA THR A 4 -3.71 68.27 -15.91
C THR A 4 -4.79 67.20 -15.78
N ILE A 5 -5.02 66.44 -16.85
CA ILE A 5 -5.89 65.25 -16.85
C ILE A 5 -5.03 64.07 -16.38
N LEU A 6 -5.41 63.45 -15.26
CA LEU A 6 -4.80 62.24 -14.72
C LEU A 6 -5.40 61.01 -15.42
N PRO A 7 -4.61 60.06 -15.96
CA PRO A 7 -5.17 58.86 -16.55
C PRO A 7 -5.50 57.84 -15.46
N LEU A 8 -6.76 57.40 -15.43
CA LEU A 8 -7.23 56.30 -14.60
C LEU A 8 -6.72 54.98 -15.21
N LEU A 9 -5.68 54.38 -14.59
CA LEU A 9 -5.26 53.02 -14.94
C LEU A 9 -6.32 52.03 -14.44
N LEU A 10 -7.09 51.46 -15.36
CA LEU A 10 -7.83 50.21 -15.12
C LEU A 10 -6.80 49.07 -14.99
N LEU A 11 -6.60 48.58 -13.77
CA LEU A 11 -5.96 47.29 -13.53
C LEU A 11 -6.93 46.19 -13.97
N ALA A 12 -6.71 45.65 -15.18
CA ALA A 12 -7.36 44.43 -15.62
C ALA A 12 -6.90 43.28 -14.73
N SER A 13 -7.81 42.78 -13.90
CA SER A 13 -7.67 41.51 -13.20
C SER A 13 -7.58 40.39 -14.25
N PHE A 14 -6.38 39.87 -14.47
CA PHE A 14 -6.22 38.60 -15.16
C PHE A 14 -6.62 37.51 -14.16
N ALA A 15 -7.84 37.00 -14.29
CA ALA A 15 -8.15 35.69 -13.76
C ALA A 15 -7.21 34.69 -14.45
N THR A 16 -6.28 34.12 -13.70
CA THR A 16 -5.48 32.98 -14.16
C THR A 16 -6.45 31.83 -14.43
N ILE A 17 -6.77 31.63 -15.71
CA ILE A 17 -7.42 30.41 -16.18
C ILE A 17 -6.45 29.28 -15.81
N ALA A 18 -6.80 28.48 -14.81
CA ALA A 18 -6.04 27.28 -14.49
C ALA A 18 -5.94 26.46 -15.77
N ALA A 19 -4.72 26.19 -16.23
CA ALA A 19 -4.50 25.26 -17.33
C ALA A 19 -5.20 23.94 -16.98
N PRO A 20 -5.89 23.28 -17.93
CA PRO A 20 -6.53 22.01 -17.65
C PRO A 20 -5.48 21.05 -17.09
N LEU A 21 -5.80 20.37 -15.99
CA LEU A 21 -4.99 19.26 -15.51
C LEU A 21 -4.85 18.28 -16.68
N ASN A 22 -3.63 17.99 -17.13
CA ASN A 22 -3.36 17.16 -18.31
C ASN A 22 -3.66 15.65 -18.12
N TYR A 23 -4.43 15.30 -17.09
CA TYR A 23 -4.82 13.93 -16.81
C TYR A 23 -6.29 13.72 -17.21
N ASN A 24 -6.52 12.75 -18.11
CA ASN A 24 -7.85 12.44 -18.65
C ASN A 24 -8.40 11.08 -18.17
N GLY A 25 -7.81 10.50 -17.11
CA GLY A 25 -8.28 9.24 -16.53
C GLY A 25 -9.43 9.42 -15.55
N THR A 26 -9.83 8.33 -14.88
CA THR A 26 -10.99 8.29 -13.97
C THR A 26 -10.67 8.69 -12.54
N ALA A 27 -9.39 8.87 -12.19
CA ALA A 27 -9.00 9.24 -10.83
C ALA A 27 -9.50 10.62 -10.40
N HIS A 28 -9.76 10.78 -9.11
CA HIS A 28 -9.80 12.08 -8.47
C HIS A 28 -8.37 12.59 -8.30
N VAL A 29 -8.08 13.74 -8.91
CA VAL A 29 -6.75 14.36 -8.84
C VAL A 29 -6.75 15.42 -7.75
N ILE A 30 -5.90 15.23 -6.73
CA ILE A 30 -5.83 16.13 -5.57
C ILE A 30 -4.39 16.61 -5.37
N GLU A 31 -4.19 17.93 -5.32
CA GLU A 31 -2.90 18.58 -5.10
C GLU A 31 -2.54 18.68 -3.61
N GLY A 32 -1.26 18.60 -3.27
CA GLY A 32 -0.73 18.96 -1.94
C GLY A 32 -0.89 17.89 -0.87
N GLN A 33 -0.62 18.26 0.39
CA GLN A 33 -0.68 17.37 1.54
C GLN A 33 -2.12 17.09 1.99
N ALA A 34 -2.32 15.98 2.70
CA ALA A 34 -3.57 15.71 3.37
C ALA A 34 -3.71 16.51 4.67
N THR A 35 -4.96 16.69 5.12
CA THR A 35 -5.22 17.13 6.51
C THR A 35 -5.00 15.94 7.42
N VAL A 36 -3.93 15.97 8.23
CA VAL A 36 -3.59 14.88 9.16
C VAL A 36 -4.62 14.81 10.28
N THR A 37 -5.34 13.69 10.37
CA THR A 37 -6.33 13.42 11.42
C THR A 37 -5.77 12.56 12.55
N LYS A 38 -4.73 11.77 12.26
CA LYS A 38 -3.96 11.04 13.27
C LYS A 38 -2.48 11.10 12.92
N ALA A 39 -1.68 11.71 13.79
CA ALA A 39 -0.25 11.91 13.53
C ALA A 39 0.57 10.61 13.50
N ASN A 40 0.11 9.57 14.20
CA ASN A 40 0.81 8.29 14.25
C ASN A 40 -0.16 7.16 14.63
N LEU A 41 -0.21 6.07 13.86
CA LEU A 41 -0.99 4.88 14.18
C LEU A 41 -0.31 3.98 15.20
N PHE A 42 1.02 3.97 15.19
CA PHE A 42 1.81 2.94 15.84
C PHE A 42 2.99 3.50 16.60
N THR A 43 3.23 2.95 17.78
CA THR A 43 4.45 3.18 18.56
C THR A 43 5.12 1.85 18.81
N CYS A 44 6.38 1.74 18.43
CA CYS A 44 7.21 0.59 18.72
C CYS A 44 7.50 0.48 20.22
N GLN A 45 7.09 -0.61 20.86
CA GLN A 45 7.37 -0.84 22.29
C GLN A 45 8.87 -1.00 22.55
N HIS A 46 9.58 -1.69 21.66
CA HIS A 46 11.02 -1.90 21.74
C HIS A 46 11.73 -1.28 20.52
N GLY A 47 12.32 -0.11 20.70
CA GLY A 47 13.12 0.55 19.65
C GLY A 47 12.43 1.77 19.05
N GLN A 48 12.61 1.99 17.76
CA GLN A 48 12.07 3.13 17.03
C GLN A 48 11.24 2.66 15.85
N SER A 49 10.12 3.34 15.62
CA SER A 49 9.32 3.22 14.40
C SER A 49 9.30 4.56 13.68
N ARG A 50 9.16 4.52 12.37
CA ARG A 50 8.84 5.73 11.60
C ARG A 50 7.41 6.16 11.85
N SER A 51 7.13 7.43 11.56
CA SER A 51 5.80 8.00 11.74
C SER A 51 4.83 7.36 10.74
N SER A 52 3.67 6.93 11.23
CA SER A 52 2.60 6.32 10.45
C SER A 52 1.33 7.19 10.50
N PRO A 53 1.34 8.39 9.88
CA PRO A 53 0.21 9.29 9.91
C PRO A 53 -0.96 8.76 9.08
N ILE A 54 -2.17 9.18 9.46
CA ILE A 54 -3.38 9.09 8.65
C ILE A 54 -3.88 10.51 8.39
N GLY A 55 -4.17 10.78 7.12
CA GLY A 55 -4.74 12.04 6.66
C GLY A 55 -6.01 11.85 5.86
N VAL A 56 -6.68 12.96 5.60
CA VAL A 56 -7.85 13.04 4.72
C VAL A 56 -7.60 14.04 3.62
N LYS A 57 -7.92 13.63 2.39
CA LYS A 57 -8.05 14.49 1.22
C LYS A 57 -9.51 14.50 0.77
N THR A 58 -9.92 15.61 0.15
CA THR A 58 -11.30 15.78 -0.32
C THR A 58 -11.31 16.32 -1.73
N ASP A 59 -12.13 15.75 -2.60
CA ASP A 59 -12.45 16.28 -3.92
C ASP A 59 -13.95 16.18 -4.17
N ASN A 60 -14.59 17.28 -4.59
CA ASN A 60 -16.02 17.33 -4.89
C ASN A 60 -16.94 16.74 -3.80
N GLY A 61 -16.56 16.89 -2.52
CA GLY A 61 -17.30 16.35 -1.37
C GLY A 61 -17.05 14.87 -1.07
N GLN A 62 -16.23 14.18 -1.89
CA GLN A 62 -15.76 12.83 -1.65
C GLN A 62 -14.47 12.85 -0.81
N GLU A 63 -14.42 12.07 0.26
CA GLU A 63 -13.24 11.92 1.11
C GLU A 63 -12.39 10.70 0.71
N PHE A 64 -11.08 10.85 0.85
CA PHE A 64 -10.06 9.83 0.67
C PHE A 64 -9.14 9.81 1.89
N ILE A 65 -9.10 8.68 2.58
CA ILE A 65 -8.20 8.46 3.73
C ILE A 65 -6.85 7.99 3.18
N VAL A 66 -5.77 8.67 3.55
CA VAL A 66 -4.41 8.40 3.06
C VAL A 66 -3.45 7.99 4.18
N PRO A 67 -2.54 7.02 3.95
CA PRO A 67 -2.40 6.29 2.67
C PRO A 67 -3.54 5.31 2.38
N ALA A 68 -4.30 4.88 3.40
CA ALA A 68 -5.50 4.08 3.21
C ALA A 68 -6.46 4.13 4.42
N SER A 69 -7.73 3.80 4.16
CA SER A 69 -8.67 3.38 5.22
C SER A 69 -8.34 1.95 5.66
N VAL A 70 -7.94 1.79 6.93
CA VAL A 70 -7.41 0.52 7.47
C VAL A 70 -8.17 -0.03 8.68
N GLN A 71 -8.14 -1.35 8.86
CA GLN A 71 -8.68 -2.14 9.98
C GLN A 71 -7.65 -2.29 11.10
N TYR A 72 -6.89 -1.22 11.37
CA TYR A 72 -5.78 -1.24 12.32
C TYR A 72 -6.27 -1.21 13.78
N GLN A 73 -6.63 -2.39 14.29
CA GLN A 73 -7.05 -2.60 15.67
C GLN A 73 -6.29 -3.79 16.26
N GLN A 74 -5.74 -3.61 17.47
CA GLN A 74 -4.87 -4.59 18.12
C GLN A 74 -5.48 -6.00 18.22
N GLN A 75 -6.81 -6.10 18.34
CA GLN A 75 -7.52 -7.38 18.40
C GLN A 75 -7.47 -8.20 17.09
N TYR A 76 -7.03 -7.59 15.97
CA TYR A 76 -6.95 -8.23 14.66
C TYR A 76 -5.49 -8.42 14.18
N PHE A 77 -4.50 -8.14 15.01
CA PHE A 77 -3.10 -8.31 14.61
C PHE A 77 -2.77 -9.77 14.34
N THR A 78 -2.05 -10.00 13.25
CA THR A 78 -1.49 -11.32 12.93
C THR A 78 -0.40 -11.71 13.91
N ALA A 79 -0.10 -13.01 14.01
CA ALA A 79 1.00 -13.47 14.85
C ALA A 79 2.34 -13.07 14.20
N ASP A 80 3.29 -12.64 15.01
CA ASP A 80 4.62 -12.30 14.54
C ASP A 80 5.40 -13.56 14.13
N LEU A 81 5.90 -13.60 12.89
CA LEU A 81 7.03 -14.46 12.53
C LEU A 81 8.32 -13.78 12.99
N TYR A 82 8.42 -12.48 12.76
CA TYR A 82 9.50 -11.62 13.22
C TYR A 82 9.00 -10.21 13.38
N ASN A 83 9.22 -9.60 14.54
CA ASN A 83 8.84 -8.24 14.87
C ASN A 83 9.71 -7.71 16.02
N GLU A 84 10.60 -6.77 15.70
CA GLU A 84 11.50 -6.16 16.69
C GLU A 84 10.71 -5.38 17.76
N CYS A 85 9.57 -4.79 17.41
CA CYS A 85 8.78 -3.99 18.34
C CYS A 85 8.10 -4.83 19.42
N SER A 86 7.71 -6.07 19.13
CA SER A 86 7.21 -7.00 20.14
C SER A 86 8.32 -7.80 20.83
N GLY A 87 9.55 -7.72 20.32
CA GLY A 87 10.70 -8.49 20.81
C GLY A 87 10.75 -9.93 20.28
N ILE A 88 9.90 -10.29 19.32
CA ILE A 88 9.88 -11.60 18.68
C ILE A 88 10.87 -11.56 17.52
N THR A 89 12.11 -11.98 17.75
CA THR A 89 13.18 -11.93 16.74
C THR A 89 13.87 -13.27 16.51
N PRO A 90 13.15 -14.33 16.12
CA PRO A 90 13.76 -15.63 15.87
C PRO A 90 14.75 -15.56 14.71
N ALA A 91 15.81 -16.36 14.81
CA ALA A 91 16.87 -16.44 13.81
C ALA A 91 16.48 -17.30 12.59
N SER A 92 15.51 -18.20 12.77
CA SER A 92 14.98 -19.06 11.71
C SER A 92 13.63 -19.66 12.10
N ILE A 93 12.96 -20.33 11.15
CA ILE A 93 11.68 -21.00 11.40
C ILE A 93 11.72 -22.06 12.53
N ASN A 94 12.91 -22.61 12.84
CA ASN A 94 13.04 -23.65 13.87
C ASN A 94 12.79 -23.12 15.30
N GLU A 95 12.85 -21.81 15.50
CA GLU A 95 12.60 -21.15 16.79
C GLU A 95 11.14 -20.70 16.94
N VAL A 96 10.32 -20.93 15.92
CA VAL A 96 8.93 -20.45 15.85
C VAL A 96 7.97 -21.56 16.27
N ASP A 97 7.20 -21.31 17.34
CA ASP A 97 6.14 -22.24 17.77
C ASP A 97 4.83 -21.98 17.01
N LEU A 98 4.66 -22.67 15.88
CA LEU A 98 3.43 -22.61 15.07
C LEU A 98 2.18 -23.10 15.81
N SER A 99 2.33 -23.89 16.88
CA SER A 99 1.18 -24.41 17.65
C SER A 99 0.52 -23.31 18.49
N SER A 100 1.27 -22.26 18.85
CA SER A 100 0.78 -21.09 19.57
C SER A 100 -0.04 -20.13 18.69
N VAL A 101 0.10 -20.22 17.36
CA VAL A 101 -0.60 -19.33 16.42
C VAL A 101 -2.09 -19.71 16.36
N PRO A 102 -3.01 -18.78 16.70
CA PRO A 102 -4.45 -19.04 16.68
C PRO A 102 -4.95 -19.42 15.28
N VAL A 103 -5.93 -20.33 15.23
CA VAL A 103 -6.60 -20.73 13.98
C VAL A 103 -7.94 -20.02 13.87
N ILE A 104 -8.12 -19.23 12.82
CA ILE A 104 -9.39 -18.55 12.54
C ILE A 104 -10.26 -19.46 11.69
N GLU A 105 -11.42 -19.88 12.22
CA GLU A 105 -12.37 -20.72 11.49
C GLU A 105 -13.13 -19.90 10.44
N VAL A 106 -12.88 -20.14 9.15
CA VAL A 106 -13.69 -19.62 8.03
C VAL A 106 -14.79 -20.63 7.71
N ASP A 107 -14.40 -21.90 7.49
CA ASP A 107 -15.30 -23.02 7.24
C ASP A 107 -15.07 -24.14 8.26
N LYS A 108 -16.16 -24.60 8.89
CA LYS A 108 -16.11 -25.63 9.94
C LYS A 108 -15.56 -26.96 9.43
N ASP A 109 -15.84 -27.33 8.18
CA ASP A 109 -15.38 -28.54 7.50
C ASP A 109 -14.14 -28.31 6.62
N GLY A 110 -13.48 -27.16 6.77
CA GLY A 110 -12.25 -26.82 6.05
C GLY A 110 -10.99 -27.50 6.58
N GLU A 111 -9.89 -27.30 5.86
CA GLU A 111 -8.54 -27.68 6.26
C GLU A 111 -7.80 -26.46 6.83
N ILE A 112 -6.83 -26.71 7.72
CA ILE A 112 -6.00 -25.63 8.26
C ILE A 112 -4.94 -25.27 7.23
N VAL A 113 -4.94 -24.01 6.81
CA VAL A 113 -3.90 -23.39 5.99
C VAL A 113 -3.07 -22.48 6.88
N THR A 114 -1.75 -22.68 6.86
CA THR A 114 -0.77 -21.76 7.46
C THR A 114 -0.20 -20.87 6.37
N GLY A 115 -0.27 -19.55 6.55
CA GLY A 115 0.33 -18.57 5.65
C GLY A 115 1.50 -17.85 6.31
N TYR A 116 2.54 -17.58 5.53
CA TYR A 116 3.63 -16.68 5.88
C TYR A 116 3.56 -15.46 4.97
N ILE A 117 3.63 -14.26 5.56
CA ILE A 117 3.43 -13.00 4.82
C ILE A 117 4.51 -12.00 5.23
N PHE A 118 5.13 -11.38 4.24
CA PHE A 118 5.97 -10.20 4.40
C PHE A 118 5.44 -9.10 3.48
N ALA A 119 5.29 -7.88 4.03
CA ALA A 119 4.85 -6.71 3.30
C ALA A 119 5.85 -5.56 3.48
N ASP A 120 6.08 -4.83 2.39
CA ASP A 120 6.68 -3.51 2.35
C ASP A 120 5.51 -2.55 2.06
N ASN A 121 4.74 -2.05 3.04
CA ASN A 121 4.91 -2.23 4.50
C ASN A 121 3.74 -2.95 5.19
N TYR A 122 2.49 -2.63 4.85
CA TYR A 122 1.32 -3.06 5.61
C TYR A 122 0.39 -3.93 4.78
N PHE A 123 -0.30 -4.89 5.42
CA PHE A 123 -1.36 -5.66 4.78
C PHE A 123 -2.59 -5.90 5.66
N GLU A 124 -3.72 -6.20 5.02
CA GLU A 124 -4.92 -6.79 5.61
C GLU A 124 -5.32 -8.01 4.79
N LEU A 125 -5.44 -9.17 5.45
CA LEU A 125 -5.80 -10.44 4.80
C LEU A 125 -7.26 -10.79 5.05
N PHE A 126 -7.97 -11.13 3.98
CA PHE A 126 -9.32 -11.67 4.02
C PHE A 126 -9.38 -13.01 3.28
N ILE A 127 -10.16 -13.94 3.82
CA ILE A 127 -10.45 -15.24 3.20
C ILE A 127 -11.97 -15.38 3.09
N ASN A 128 -12.48 -15.57 1.88
CA ASN A 128 -13.92 -15.51 1.57
C ASN A 128 -14.61 -14.27 2.18
N GLY A 129 -13.90 -13.13 2.19
CA GLY A 129 -14.35 -11.86 2.77
C GLY A 129 -14.25 -11.74 4.29
N LYS A 130 -13.93 -12.81 5.01
CA LYS A 130 -13.68 -12.75 6.46
C LYS A 130 -12.28 -12.22 6.73
N LEU A 131 -12.18 -11.16 7.53
CA LEU A 131 -10.89 -10.64 8.01
C LEU A 131 -10.18 -11.73 8.85
N ILE A 132 -9.00 -12.14 8.38
CA ILE A 132 -8.12 -13.06 9.09
C ILE A 132 -7.16 -12.29 9.98
N GLY A 133 -6.65 -11.15 9.51
CA GLY A 133 -5.84 -10.30 10.35
C GLY A 133 -5.20 -9.17 9.56
N VAL A 134 -4.56 -8.29 10.31
CA VAL A 134 -3.83 -7.14 9.79
C VAL A 134 -2.41 -7.15 10.31
N ASP A 135 -1.51 -6.55 9.54
CA ASP A 135 -0.13 -6.38 9.95
C ASP A 135 -0.03 -5.54 11.25
N PRO A 136 0.72 -5.98 12.28
CA PRO A 136 0.91 -5.21 13.51
C PRO A 136 1.79 -3.97 13.34
N ILE A 137 2.51 -3.81 12.22
CA ILE A 137 3.41 -2.69 11.95
C ILE A 137 2.98 -1.98 10.65
N PRO A 138 2.47 -0.74 10.74
CA PRO A 138 2.06 0.00 9.54
C PRO A 138 3.20 0.35 8.59
N PHE A 139 4.39 0.62 9.12
CA PHE A 139 5.48 1.19 8.32
C PHE A 139 6.83 0.56 8.59
N THR A 140 7.50 0.91 9.69
CA THR A 140 8.78 0.29 10.09
C THR A 140 8.88 0.17 11.61
N PRO A 141 9.71 -0.74 12.14
CA PRO A 141 10.61 -1.69 11.46
C PRO A 141 9.88 -2.73 10.62
N PHE A 142 10.56 -3.27 9.61
CA PHE A 142 10.02 -4.37 8.82
C PHE A 142 9.77 -5.61 9.67
N ASN A 143 8.63 -6.25 9.45
CA ASN A 143 8.20 -7.47 10.13
C ASN A 143 7.74 -8.53 9.12
N SER A 144 7.54 -9.73 9.63
CA SER A 144 6.89 -10.82 8.89
C SER A 144 5.92 -11.53 9.82
N ASN A 145 4.93 -12.17 9.22
CA ASN A 145 3.72 -12.56 9.91
C ASN A 145 3.34 -14.01 9.61
N ILE A 146 2.66 -14.63 10.57
CA ILE A 146 2.07 -15.96 10.46
C ILE A 146 0.56 -15.83 10.63
N VAL A 147 -0.18 -16.46 9.73
CA VAL A 147 -1.62 -16.61 9.83
C VAL A 147 -1.98 -18.09 9.78
N ARG A 148 -3.02 -18.48 10.52
CA ARG A 148 -3.62 -19.81 10.38
C ARG A 148 -5.12 -19.66 10.29
N PHE A 149 -5.71 -20.24 9.27
CA PHE A 149 -7.16 -20.21 9.07
C PHE A 149 -7.64 -21.57 8.60
N LYS A 150 -8.89 -21.90 8.92
CA LYS A 150 -9.54 -23.14 8.51
C LYS A 150 -10.53 -22.83 7.40
N VAL A 151 -10.31 -23.34 6.20
CA VAL A 151 -11.10 -23.01 5.00
C VAL A 151 -11.29 -24.22 4.10
N LYS A 152 -12.39 -24.26 3.35
CA LYS A 152 -12.66 -25.29 2.35
C LYS A 152 -12.37 -24.79 0.94
N LYS A 153 -11.71 -25.61 0.12
CA LYS A 153 -11.50 -25.31 -1.31
C LYS A 153 -12.78 -25.52 -2.13
N PRO A 154 -13.01 -24.72 -3.20
CA PRO A 154 -12.23 -23.52 -3.56
C PRO A 154 -12.54 -22.34 -2.62
N TYR A 155 -11.61 -21.41 -2.50
CA TYR A 155 -11.79 -20.19 -1.70
C TYR A 155 -11.08 -18.99 -2.32
N ASP A 156 -11.51 -17.78 -1.95
CA ASP A 156 -10.90 -16.54 -2.39
C ASP A 156 -9.98 -15.95 -1.32
N ILE A 157 -8.82 -15.49 -1.76
CA ILE A 157 -7.91 -14.65 -0.98
C ILE A 157 -8.06 -13.21 -1.46
N ALA A 158 -8.20 -12.29 -0.52
CA ALA A 158 -8.14 -10.86 -0.78
C ALA A 158 -7.13 -10.20 0.16
N ILE A 159 -6.24 -9.38 -0.38
CA ILE A 159 -5.21 -8.70 0.41
C ILE A 159 -5.22 -7.22 0.05
N LYS A 160 -5.44 -6.35 1.04
CA LYS A 160 -5.17 -4.91 0.90
C LYS A 160 -3.74 -4.68 1.33
N VAL A 161 -2.95 -4.00 0.52
CA VAL A 161 -1.57 -3.64 0.87
C VAL A 161 -1.36 -2.14 0.76
N VAL A 162 -0.50 -1.62 1.63
CA VAL A 162 -0.19 -0.20 1.73
C VAL A 162 1.32 -0.03 1.80
N ASP A 163 1.86 0.72 0.84
CA ASP A 163 3.18 1.36 0.96
C ASP A 163 2.97 2.66 1.75
N TRP A 164 3.59 2.75 2.93
CA TRP A 164 3.25 3.76 3.93
C TRP A 164 4.04 5.05 3.71
N GLU A 165 3.40 6.19 3.97
CA GLU A 165 3.98 7.52 3.77
C GLU A 165 4.19 8.27 5.10
N GLU A 166 5.33 8.94 5.29
CA GLU A 166 5.52 9.89 6.41
C GLU A 166 4.88 11.24 6.11
N SER A 167 4.93 11.65 4.85
CA SER A 167 4.32 12.89 4.38
C SER A 167 2.92 12.59 3.88
N SER A 168 1.96 12.52 4.81
CA SER A 168 0.58 12.13 4.51
C SER A 168 -0.03 12.89 3.32
N GLY A 169 -0.50 12.14 2.33
CA GLY A 169 -1.05 12.62 1.08
C GLY A 169 -0.05 12.92 -0.03
N LEU A 170 1.26 12.74 0.19
CA LEU A 170 2.28 12.99 -0.83
C LEU A 170 2.91 11.71 -1.39
N GLY A 171 2.71 10.55 -0.77
CA GLY A 171 3.35 9.29 -1.15
C GLY A 171 4.85 9.30 -0.94
N THR A 172 5.34 10.07 0.05
CA THR A 172 6.78 10.26 0.24
C THR A 172 7.22 10.17 1.69
N GLU A 173 8.50 9.90 1.84
CA GLU A 173 9.19 9.62 3.07
C GLU A 173 10.57 10.31 3.09
N ASN A 174 11.13 10.55 4.28
CA ASN A 174 12.49 11.07 4.40
C ASN A 174 13.49 9.92 4.29
N ASN A 175 14.02 9.71 3.09
CA ASN A 175 14.89 8.58 2.81
C ASN A 175 15.92 8.90 1.71
N ARG A 176 17.01 8.11 1.66
CA ARG A 176 18.08 8.20 0.64
C ARG A 176 18.63 9.62 0.44
N GLY A 177 18.69 10.40 1.52
CA GLY A 177 19.20 11.77 1.54
C GLY A 177 18.23 12.83 0.99
N LYS A 178 16.96 12.47 0.77
CA LYS A 178 15.90 13.35 0.28
C LYS A 178 14.74 13.39 1.26
N LYS A 179 14.22 14.60 1.51
CA LYS A 179 13.10 14.81 2.44
C LYS A 179 11.78 14.25 1.92
N TYR A 180 11.61 14.20 0.59
CA TYR A 180 10.44 13.72 -0.11
C TYR A 180 10.86 12.68 -1.15
N HIS A 181 11.24 11.50 -0.68
CA HIS A 181 11.56 10.34 -1.50
C HIS A 181 10.30 9.46 -1.62
N PRO A 182 9.86 9.03 -2.81
CA PRO A 182 8.80 8.04 -2.91
C PRO A 182 9.29 6.69 -2.36
N GLY A 183 8.47 6.03 -1.53
CA GLY A 183 8.76 4.70 -1.02
C GLY A 183 8.68 3.65 -2.14
N ASP A 184 8.98 2.40 -1.80
CA ASP A 184 8.63 1.28 -2.65
C ASP A 184 7.84 0.25 -1.85
N GLY A 185 6.81 -0.30 -2.46
CA GLY A 185 5.96 -1.31 -1.87
C GLY A 185 6.45 -2.74 -2.14
N GLY A 186 5.69 -3.73 -1.68
CA GLY A 186 5.96 -5.12 -2.02
C GLY A 186 5.17 -6.09 -1.16
N LEU A 187 4.74 -7.20 -1.74
CA LEU A 187 4.10 -8.29 -1.00
C LEU A 187 4.69 -9.62 -1.44
N ILE A 188 5.10 -10.45 -0.49
CA ILE A 188 5.41 -11.86 -0.75
C ILE A 188 4.71 -12.73 0.29
N ALA A 189 4.04 -13.77 -0.18
CA ALA A 189 3.36 -14.72 0.69
C ALA A 189 3.37 -16.15 0.15
N SER A 190 3.41 -17.11 1.06
CA SER A 190 3.21 -18.52 0.77
C SER A 190 2.20 -19.12 1.74
N PHE A 191 1.49 -20.13 1.29
CA PHE A 191 0.49 -20.84 2.06
C PHE A 191 0.75 -22.35 2.00
N SER A 192 0.47 -23.05 3.10
CA SER A 192 0.77 -24.49 3.25
C SER A 192 -0.02 -25.41 2.31
N ASP A 193 -1.02 -24.87 1.62
CA ASP A 193 -1.82 -25.59 0.62
C ASP A 193 -1.22 -25.50 -0.81
N GLY A 194 -0.05 -24.90 -0.94
CA GLY A 194 0.69 -24.71 -2.19
C GLY A 194 0.42 -23.37 -2.88
N THR A 195 -0.48 -22.54 -2.35
CA THR A 195 -0.72 -21.20 -2.90
C THR A 195 0.47 -20.29 -2.60
N VAL A 196 0.94 -19.54 -3.61
CA VAL A 196 2.04 -18.58 -3.49
C VAL A 196 1.72 -17.29 -4.25
N THR A 197 2.31 -16.17 -3.85
CA THR A 197 2.26 -14.92 -4.62
C THR A 197 3.07 -15.06 -5.91
N ASN A 198 2.47 -14.71 -7.05
CA ASN A 198 3.06 -14.73 -8.38
C ASN A 198 2.24 -13.83 -9.34
N ALA A 199 2.59 -13.81 -10.63
CA ALA A 199 1.90 -13.03 -11.67
C ALA A 199 0.44 -13.47 -11.97
N ASP A 200 -0.07 -14.57 -11.40
CA ASP A 200 -1.46 -15.00 -11.62
C ASP A 200 -2.47 -14.24 -10.76
N TRP A 201 -2.01 -13.51 -9.73
CA TRP A 201 -2.85 -12.69 -8.87
C TRP A 201 -3.42 -11.50 -9.63
N SER A 202 -4.67 -11.14 -9.35
CA SER A 202 -5.25 -9.87 -9.80
C SER A 202 -4.79 -8.75 -8.88
N ALA A 203 -4.39 -7.60 -9.43
CA ALA A 203 -3.86 -6.45 -8.69
C ALA A 203 -4.43 -5.14 -9.23
N GLN A 204 -4.95 -4.28 -8.35
CA GLN A 204 -5.50 -2.98 -8.74
C GLN A 204 -5.10 -1.89 -7.74
N THR A 205 -4.51 -0.81 -8.27
CA THR A 205 -4.06 0.37 -7.51
C THR A 205 -5.19 1.33 -7.22
N PHE A 206 -5.40 1.79 -5.98
CA PHE A 206 -6.44 2.77 -5.59
C PHE A 206 -5.91 4.11 -5.07
N TYR A 207 -4.60 4.22 -4.85
CA TYR A 207 -3.93 5.47 -4.50
C TYR A 207 -2.55 5.47 -5.15
N THR A 208 -2.24 6.52 -5.92
CA THR A 208 -0.92 6.76 -6.50
C THR A 208 -0.40 8.14 -6.12
N ALA A 209 0.82 8.22 -5.58
CA ALA A 209 1.52 9.45 -5.24
C ALA A 209 3.04 9.20 -5.08
N PRO A 210 3.89 10.22 -5.18
CA PRO A 210 3.65 11.56 -5.72
C PRO A 210 3.56 11.56 -7.25
N ILE A 211 2.75 12.44 -7.81
CA ILE A 211 2.73 12.75 -9.25
C ILE A 211 3.10 14.22 -9.45
N TYR A 212 4.25 14.48 -10.07
CA TYR A 212 4.73 15.85 -10.31
C TYR A 212 4.28 16.42 -11.67
N ASP A 213 4.04 15.55 -12.66
CA ASP A 213 3.53 15.92 -13.98
C ASP A 213 2.39 14.97 -14.33
N LEU A 214 1.17 15.49 -14.35
CA LEU A 214 -0.03 14.68 -14.60
C LEU A 214 -0.08 14.03 -15.99
N SER A 215 0.70 14.52 -16.96
CA SER A 215 0.77 13.92 -18.30
C SER A 215 1.52 12.59 -18.34
N CYS A 216 2.26 12.24 -17.28
CA CYS A 216 2.96 10.95 -17.17
C CYS A 216 2.02 9.78 -16.82
N ALA A 217 0.84 10.09 -16.29
CA ALA A 217 -0.14 9.13 -15.83
C ALA A 217 -1.23 8.95 -16.88
N THR A 218 -1.59 7.70 -17.16
CA THR A 218 -2.64 7.36 -18.12
C THR A 218 -3.43 6.14 -17.67
N GLU A 219 -4.64 5.98 -18.20
CA GLU A 219 -5.46 4.80 -18.00
C GLU A 219 -5.73 4.11 -19.34
N VAL A 220 -5.56 2.79 -19.38
CA VAL A 220 -5.87 1.95 -20.55
C VAL A 220 -6.75 0.78 -20.10
N GLY A 221 -8.05 0.88 -20.32
CA GLY A 221 -9.01 -0.03 -19.71
C GLY A 221 -8.93 0.06 -18.19
N GLN A 222 -8.69 -1.06 -17.51
CA GLN A 222 -8.54 -1.14 -16.05
C GLN A 222 -7.10 -0.84 -15.57
N GLN A 223 -6.14 -0.66 -16.49
CA GLN A 223 -4.76 -0.37 -16.13
C GLN A 223 -4.59 1.10 -15.74
N ARG A 224 -4.04 1.36 -14.56
CA ARG A 224 -3.69 2.69 -14.02
C ARG A 224 -2.17 2.83 -14.12
N LEU A 225 -1.69 3.44 -15.20
CA LEU A 225 -0.29 3.37 -15.61
C LEU A 225 0.46 4.66 -15.25
N THR A 226 1.54 4.50 -14.47
CA THR A 226 2.42 5.59 -14.01
C THR A 226 3.90 5.32 -14.28
N LYS A 227 4.21 4.35 -15.16
CA LYS A 227 5.60 3.95 -15.48
C LYS A 227 6.48 5.10 -16.00
N SER A 228 5.88 6.10 -16.65
CA SER A 228 6.63 7.26 -17.18
C SER A 228 6.78 8.40 -16.18
N CYS A 229 6.20 8.26 -14.99
CA CYS A 229 6.26 9.27 -13.95
C CYS A 229 7.62 9.30 -13.27
N ASN A 230 8.04 10.49 -12.86
CA ASN A 230 9.30 10.69 -12.14
C ASN A 230 9.22 10.09 -10.74
N THR A 231 10.20 9.25 -10.39
CA THR A 231 10.35 8.56 -9.10
C THR A 231 11.56 9.06 -8.29
N GLU A 232 12.20 10.15 -8.69
CA GLU A 232 13.33 10.72 -7.99
C GLU A 232 12.90 11.45 -6.71
N GLY A 233 13.63 11.21 -5.62
CA GLY A 233 13.42 11.94 -4.37
C GLY A 233 13.81 13.42 -4.48
N ARG A 234 13.10 14.27 -3.72
CA ARG A 234 13.27 15.73 -3.74
C ARG A 234 13.52 16.31 -2.35
N ASP A 235 14.14 17.49 -2.31
CA ASP A 235 14.34 18.24 -1.05
C ASP A 235 13.11 19.08 -0.67
N SER A 236 12.29 19.44 -1.67
CA SER A 236 10.98 20.09 -1.52
C SER A 236 9.94 19.40 -2.39
N TYR A 237 8.68 19.46 -1.98
CA TYR A 237 7.55 18.91 -2.73
C TYR A 237 6.77 19.95 -3.55
N ASP A 238 7.16 21.23 -3.50
CA ASP A 238 6.55 22.48 -4.05
C ASP A 238 5.20 22.37 -4.77
N LYS A 239 5.09 21.45 -5.72
CA LYS A 239 3.84 21.02 -6.34
C LYS A 239 3.82 19.52 -6.59
N ALA A 240 2.90 18.79 -5.96
CA ALA A 240 2.70 17.36 -6.15
C ALA A 240 1.21 17.01 -6.13
N TYR A 241 0.83 16.02 -6.92
CA TYR A 241 -0.52 15.50 -7.05
C TYR A 241 -0.59 14.06 -6.55
N SER A 242 -1.81 13.64 -6.24
CA SER A 242 -2.17 12.25 -5.99
C SER A 242 -3.39 11.88 -6.80
N LEU A 243 -3.42 10.63 -7.26
CA LEU A 243 -4.55 10.02 -7.97
C LEU A 243 -5.28 9.06 -7.02
N HIS A 244 -6.59 9.21 -6.92
CA HIS A 244 -7.43 8.38 -6.04
C HIS A 244 -8.60 7.75 -6.78
N TRP A 245 -8.90 6.51 -6.44
CA TRP A 245 -10.08 5.80 -6.91
C TRP A 245 -10.86 5.24 -5.72
N GLN A 246 -12.19 5.22 -5.84
CA GLN A 246 -13.04 4.62 -4.80
C GLN A 246 -12.84 3.11 -4.75
N ILE A 247 -12.71 2.58 -3.53
CA ILE A 247 -12.67 1.14 -3.28
C ILE A 247 -14.12 0.66 -3.08
N PRO A 248 -14.61 -0.32 -3.86
CA PRO A 248 -15.91 -0.93 -3.62
C PRO A 248 -15.99 -1.51 -2.19
N GLN A 249 -17.09 -1.28 -1.47
CA GLN A 249 -17.22 -1.78 -0.09
C GLN A 249 -17.14 -3.31 0.01
N ASP A 250 -17.63 -4.01 -1.01
CA ASP A 250 -17.64 -5.46 -1.14
C ASP A 250 -16.44 -6.01 -1.92
N TRP A 251 -15.38 -5.21 -2.12
CA TRP A 251 -14.17 -5.65 -2.83
C TRP A 251 -13.54 -6.95 -2.34
N PRO A 252 -13.66 -7.40 -1.06
CA PRO A 252 -13.11 -8.70 -0.65
C PRO A 252 -13.92 -9.90 -1.14
N THR A 253 -15.19 -9.70 -1.51
CA THR A 253 -16.14 -10.78 -1.86
C THR A 253 -16.71 -10.66 -3.27
N ASN A 254 -16.65 -9.48 -3.89
CA ASN A 254 -17.21 -9.27 -5.23
C ASN A 254 -16.37 -9.98 -6.31
N ASN A 255 -16.93 -10.05 -7.53
CA ASN A 255 -16.29 -10.69 -8.68
C ASN A 255 -15.65 -9.68 -9.65
N GLU A 256 -15.56 -8.40 -9.30
CA GLU A 256 -15.03 -7.37 -10.22
C GLU A 256 -13.53 -7.56 -10.50
N TYR A 257 -12.82 -8.24 -9.60
CA TYR A 257 -11.39 -8.53 -9.70
C TYR A 257 -11.00 -9.36 -10.91
N VAL A 258 -11.95 -10.06 -11.54
CA VAL A 258 -11.71 -10.81 -12.79
C VAL A 258 -11.36 -9.87 -13.95
N SER A 259 -11.72 -8.60 -13.85
CA SER A 259 -11.38 -7.55 -14.82
C SER A 259 -10.10 -6.79 -14.48
N TRP A 260 -9.56 -6.98 -13.27
CA TRP A 260 -8.37 -6.25 -12.83
C TRP A 260 -7.13 -6.70 -13.60
N PRO A 261 -6.12 -5.82 -13.75
CA PRO A 261 -4.80 -6.21 -14.22
C PRO A 261 -4.21 -7.33 -13.38
N LYS A 262 -3.26 -8.06 -13.96
CA LYS A 262 -2.43 -9.00 -13.21
C LYS A 262 -1.35 -8.28 -12.43
N SER A 263 -0.92 -8.89 -11.33
CA SER A 263 0.26 -8.48 -10.59
C SER A 263 1.51 -8.54 -11.45
N VAL A 264 2.50 -7.72 -11.09
CA VAL A 264 3.85 -7.78 -11.64
C VAL A 264 4.77 -8.37 -10.59
N GLU A 265 5.65 -9.28 -11.01
CA GLU A 265 6.67 -9.86 -10.13
C GLU A 265 7.91 -8.95 -10.08
N PHE A 266 8.47 -8.80 -8.88
CA PHE A 266 9.67 -8.03 -8.60
C PHE A 266 10.71 -8.91 -7.91
N THR A 267 11.98 -8.58 -8.13
CA THR A 267 13.11 -9.27 -7.49
C THR A 267 13.36 -8.77 -6.08
N GLU A 268 14.02 -9.58 -5.25
CA GLU A 268 14.48 -9.17 -3.91
C GLU A 268 15.35 -7.89 -3.95
N GLN A 269 16.09 -7.68 -5.04
CA GLN A 269 16.92 -6.50 -5.24
C GLN A 269 16.07 -5.25 -5.54
N GLU A 270 15.00 -5.39 -6.32
CA GLU A 270 14.10 -4.28 -6.63
C GLU A 270 13.35 -3.78 -5.39
N ILE A 271 12.95 -4.68 -4.50
CA ILE A 271 12.30 -4.36 -3.21
C ILE A 271 13.33 -3.94 -2.13
N GLY A 272 14.60 -4.29 -2.28
CA GLY A 272 15.65 -3.92 -1.31
C GLY A 272 15.53 -4.64 0.05
N VAL A 273 15.24 -5.94 0.03
CA VAL A 273 15.02 -6.75 1.26
C VAL A 273 16.29 -7.41 1.82
N ASP A 274 17.44 -7.24 1.16
CA ASP A 274 18.72 -7.90 1.46
C ASP A 274 19.27 -7.64 2.87
N ASN A 275 18.82 -6.56 3.52
CA ASN A 275 19.18 -6.21 4.89
C ASN A 275 18.03 -6.34 5.90
N LYS A 276 16.89 -6.91 5.51
CA LYS A 276 15.69 -7.03 6.36
C LYS A 276 15.65 -8.41 7.01
N LYS A 277 16.01 -8.52 8.29
CA LYS A 277 15.98 -9.80 9.04
C LYS A 277 14.61 -10.47 9.00
N ALA A 278 13.53 -9.69 9.03
CA ALA A 278 12.16 -10.17 8.90
C ALA A 278 11.91 -11.02 7.65
N TYR A 279 12.65 -10.75 6.56
CA TYR A 279 12.63 -11.54 5.34
C TYR A 279 13.80 -12.55 5.30
N MET A 280 15.03 -12.06 5.50
CA MET A 280 16.27 -12.83 5.32
C MET A 280 16.37 -14.06 6.21
N ASN A 281 15.82 -14.02 7.43
CA ASN A 281 15.81 -15.18 8.34
C ASN A 281 14.85 -16.30 7.87
N PHE A 282 13.92 -15.99 6.96
CA PHE A 282 12.81 -16.85 6.56
C PHE A 282 12.64 -16.96 5.04
N GLN A 283 13.69 -16.73 4.25
CA GLN A 283 13.61 -16.81 2.78
C GLN A 283 13.02 -18.16 2.30
N GLN A 284 13.26 -19.25 3.02
CA GLN A 284 12.70 -20.57 2.69
C GLN A 284 11.18 -20.65 2.83
N GLN A 285 10.57 -19.82 3.67
CA GLN A 285 9.12 -19.68 3.80
C GLN A 285 8.54 -18.81 2.68
N PHE A 286 9.37 -18.05 1.97
CA PHE A 286 8.94 -17.12 0.92
C PHE A 286 9.45 -17.59 -0.44
N SER A 287 10.57 -17.03 -0.93
CA SER A 287 11.14 -17.37 -2.24
C SER A 287 11.53 -18.85 -2.34
N GLY A 288 11.99 -19.46 -1.25
CA GLY A 288 12.27 -20.91 -1.23
C GLY A 288 11.03 -21.80 -1.34
N ALA A 289 9.84 -21.27 -1.04
CA ALA A 289 8.56 -21.93 -1.31
C ALA A 289 8.05 -21.70 -2.75
N GLY A 290 8.77 -20.92 -3.55
CA GLY A 290 8.38 -20.55 -4.92
C GLY A 290 7.52 -19.30 -5.02
N ALA A 291 7.38 -18.51 -3.94
CA ALA A 291 6.71 -17.22 -3.99
C ALA A 291 7.60 -16.14 -4.61
N ALA A 292 6.97 -15.18 -5.28
CA ALA A 292 7.60 -13.97 -5.80
C ALA A 292 7.06 -12.73 -5.06
N PHE A 293 7.87 -11.68 -4.97
CA PHE A 293 7.34 -10.37 -4.61
C PHE A 293 6.41 -9.90 -5.72
N ILE A 294 5.23 -9.42 -5.34
CA ILE A 294 4.24 -8.90 -6.27
C ILE A 294 3.81 -7.49 -5.90
N TRP A 295 3.53 -6.69 -6.93
CA TRP A 295 2.85 -5.40 -6.81
C TRP A 295 1.91 -5.15 -8.00
N SER A 296 1.34 -3.96 -8.07
CA SER A 296 0.78 -3.43 -9.32
C SER A 296 1.90 -3.14 -10.35
N SER A 297 1.55 -2.49 -11.46
CA SER A 297 2.52 -2.10 -12.49
C SER A 297 3.59 -1.08 -12.06
N ASN A 298 3.47 -0.46 -10.89
CA ASN A 298 4.46 0.49 -10.39
C ASN A 298 4.68 0.32 -8.87
N VAL A 299 5.77 -0.35 -8.52
CA VAL A 299 6.15 -0.62 -7.12
C VAL A 299 6.50 0.63 -6.32
N ILE A 300 6.82 1.75 -6.97
CA ILE A 300 7.32 2.97 -6.30
C ILE A 300 6.20 4.00 -6.03
N LEU A 301 5.21 4.10 -6.92
CA LEU A 301 4.22 5.18 -6.84
C LEU A 301 2.83 4.72 -6.42
N ASP A 302 2.54 3.42 -6.51
CA ASP A 302 1.21 2.90 -6.20
C ASP A 302 1.14 2.54 -4.71
N ASN A 303 0.62 3.45 -3.90
CA ASN A 303 0.72 3.40 -2.44
C ASN A 303 -0.40 2.54 -1.79
N LEU A 304 -1.50 2.29 -2.50
CA LEU A 304 -2.57 1.39 -2.06
C LEU A 304 -2.94 0.45 -3.19
N VAL A 305 -2.69 -0.85 -3.00
CA VAL A 305 -3.01 -1.89 -3.97
C VAL A 305 -3.91 -2.94 -3.32
N LEU A 306 -4.89 -3.43 -4.07
CA LEU A 306 -5.72 -4.55 -3.67
C LEU A 306 -5.38 -5.76 -4.54
N PHE A 307 -5.16 -6.90 -3.90
CA PHE A 307 -4.94 -8.17 -4.55
C PHE A 307 -6.11 -9.12 -4.36
N ARG A 308 -6.37 -9.94 -5.38
CA ARG A 308 -7.35 -11.02 -5.35
C ARG A 308 -6.80 -12.27 -6.03
N TYR A 309 -7.06 -13.43 -5.44
CA TYR A 309 -6.70 -14.73 -6.02
C TYR A 309 -7.73 -15.79 -5.67
N HIS A 310 -8.08 -16.62 -6.64
CA HIS A 310 -9.02 -17.73 -6.49
C HIS A 310 -8.26 -19.05 -6.36
N VAL A 311 -8.29 -19.64 -5.18
CA VAL A 311 -7.69 -20.95 -4.91
C VAL A 311 -8.65 -22.05 -5.37
N LYS A 312 -8.14 -22.95 -6.21
CA LYS A 312 -8.89 -24.07 -6.78
C LYS A 312 -8.99 -25.24 -5.81
#